data_AF-A0A3N7J0T5-F1
#
_entry.id   AF-A0A3N7J0T5-F1
#
_cell.length_a   1.000
_cell.length_b   1.000
_cell.length_c   1.000
_cell.angle_alpha   90.00
_cell.angle_beta   90.00
_cell.angle_gamma   90.00
#
_symmetry.space_group_name_H-M   'P 1'
#
loop_
_entity.id
_entity.type
_entity.pdbx_description
1 polymer ?
#
loop_
_entity_poly.entity_id
_entity_poly.type
_entity_poly.pdbx_seq_one_letter_code
_entity_poly.pdbx_strand_id
1 'polypeptide(L)'
;VLYTDGFIDQVISSLTKKNAIVIYLSDHGEALGEDGNWLHAGTGNGIKNPAALVWYSDLYGKKYPERVRALRQNARRRYMTDFLFHSILGAAGIESTAIEPSLNIFRP
;
A
#
# COMPACT_ATOMS: atom_id res chain seq x y z
N VAL A 1 -14.40 3.93 8.08
CA VAL A 1 -14.06 4.21 6.67
C VAL A 1 -13.96 5.70 6.37
N LEU A 2 -15.04 6.50 6.44
CA LEU A 2 -14.97 7.94 6.08
C LEU A 2 -13.94 8.76 6.87
N TYR A 3 -13.77 8.48 8.17
CA TYR A 3 -12.75 9.17 8.96
C TYR A 3 -11.32 8.80 8.51
N THR A 4 -11.09 7.53 8.16
CA THR A 4 -9.81 7.05 7.61
C THR A 4 -9.50 7.73 6.29
N ASP A 5 -10.49 7.87 5.40
CA ASP A 5 -10.36 8.62 4.15
C ASP A 5 -9.92 10.07 4.40
N GLY A 6 -10.63 10.79 5.27
CA GLY A 6 -10.27 12.17 5.64
C GLY A 6 -8.90 12.30 6.30
N PHE A 7 -8.49 11.30 7.11
CA PHE A 7 -7.14 11.27 7.68
C PHE A 7 -6.06 11.08 6.60
N ILE A 8 -6.25 10.13 5.69
CA ILE A 8 -5.32 9.88 4.58
C ILE A 8 -5.20 11.12 3.69
N ASP A 9 -6.33 11.79 3.40
CA ASP A 9 -6.35 13.03 2.63
C ASP A 9 -5.55 14.16 3.32
N GLN A 10 -5.69 14.33 4.64
CA GLN A 10 -4.89 15.31 5.39
C GLN A 10 -3.39 15.02 5.31
N VAL A 11 -3.00 13.74 5.41
CA VAL A 11 -1.60 13.32 5.26
C VAL A 11 -1.09 13.65 3.86
N ILE A 12 -1.83 13.25 2.81
CA ILE A 12 -1.47 13.52 1.41
C ILE A 12 -1.35 15.02 1.16
N SER A 13 -2.34 15.80 1.60
CA SER A 13 -2.38 17.26 1.47
C SER A 13 -1.12 17.93 2.02
N SER A 14 -0.60 17.44 3.15
CA SER A 14 0.63 17.95 3.77
C SER A 14 1.92 17.61 2.99
N LEU A 15 1.86 16.68 2.04
CA LEU A 15 3.02 16.14 1.31
C LEU A 15 3.01 16.49 -0.19
N THR A 16 1.94 17.06 -0.73
CA THR A 16 1.76 17.35 -2.18
C THR A 16 2.95 18.08 -2.84
N LYS A 17 3.61 18.99 -2.12
CA LYS A 17 4.75 19.80 -2.62
C LYS A 17 6.13 19.18 -2.34
N LYS A 18 6.21 17.97 -1.80
CA LYS A 18 7.46 17.27 -1.46
C LYS A 18 7.69 16.10 -2.41
N ASN A 19 8.94 15.65 -2.53
CA ASN A 19 9.24 14.35 -3.16
C ASN A 19 8.85 13.23 -2.19
N ALA A 20 7.58 12.82 -2.24
CA ALA A 20 6.98 11.95 -1.25
C ALA A 20 6.11 10.84 -1.88
N ILE A 21 5.94 9.77 -1.10
CA ILE A 21 4.96 8.70 -1.27
C ILE A 21 4.19 8.53 0.04
N VAL A 22 2.97 8.02 -0.05
CA VAL A 22 2.17 7.57 1.09
C VAL A 22 1.70 6.16 0.80
N ILE A 23 1.95 5.24 1.73
CA ILE A 23 1.44 3.87 1.66
C ILE A 23 0.54 3.68 2.88
N TYR A 24 -0.73 3.39 2.63
CA TYR A 24 -1.69 2.96 3.63
C TYR A 24 -1.93 1.46 3.45
N LEU A 25 -1.86 0.70 4.54
CA LEU A 25 -2.19 -0.71 4.59
C LEU A 25 -2.86 -0.98 5.93
N SER A 26 -4.10 -1.48 5.92
CA SER A 26 -4.73 -2.00 7.13
C SER A 26 -4.02 -3.29 7.55
N ASP A 27 -3.90 -3.52 8.86
CA ASP A 27 -3.30 -4.73 9.42
C ASP A 27 -4.17 -5.97 9.18
N HIS A 28 -5.49 -5.81 9.32
CA HIS A 28 -6.51 -6.78 8.98
C HIS A 28 -7.82 -6.11 8.51
N GLY A 29 -8.81 -6.92 8.14
CA GLY A 29 -10.20 -6.48 7.96
C GLY A 29 -11.10 -6.92 9.12
N GLU A 30 -12.41 -6.77 8.97
CA GLU A 30 -13.39 -6.99 10.04
C GLU A 30 -14.57 -7.82 9.50
N ALA A 31 -15.12 -8.72 10.31
CA ALA A 31 -16.41 -9.36 10.07
C ALA A 31 -17.54 -8.54 10.73
N LEU A 32 -18.65 -8.41 10.02
CA LEU A 32 -19.78 -7.56 10.37
C LEU A 32 -21.09 -8.36 10.58
N GLY A 33 -20.96 -9.65 10.89
CA GLY A 33 -22.09 -10.56 11.12
C GLY A 33 -22.25 -11.65 10.06
N GLU A 34 -21.41 -11.68 9.02
CA GLU A 34 -21.46 -12.71 7.99
C GLU A 34 -21.26 -14.11 8.59
N ASP A 35 -22.18 -15.02 8.28
CA ASP A 35 -22.20 -16.40 8.82
C ASP A 35 -22.15 -16.46 10.36
N GLY A 36 -22.66 -15.42 11.03
CA GLY A 36 -22.63 -15.30 12.49
C GLY A 36 -21.28 -14.89 13.08
N ASN A 37 -20.28 -14.59 12.23
CA ASN A 37 -18.97 -14.11 12.67
C ASN A 37 -18.98 -12.60 12.90
N TRP A 38 -18.34 -12.17 13.98
CA TRP A 38 -18.18 -10.76 14.34
C TRP A 38 -16.73 -10.46 14.64
N LEU A 39 -16.37 -9.17 14.52
CA LEU A 39 -15.05 -8.66 14.85
C LEU A 39 -13.95 -9.27 13.95
N HIS A 40 -12.75 -9.41 14.49
CA HIS A 40 -11.56 -9.91 13.80
C HIS A 40 -11.01 -11.16 14.50
N ALA A 41 -9.82 -11.63 14.07
CA ALA A 41 -9.14 -12.85 14.53
C ALA A 41 -9.86 -14.18 14.22
N GLY A 42 -10.92 -14.14 13.41
CA GLY A 42 -11.60 -15.31 12.86
C GLY A 42 -11.09 -15.74 11.48
N THR A 43 -11.86 -16.61 10.84
CA THR A 43 -11.66 -17.04 9.45
C THR A 43 -12.72 -16.39 8.56
N GLY A 44 -12.30 -15.85 7.41
CA GLY A 44 -13.23 -15.21 6.47
C GLY A 44 -12.53 -14.27 5.52
N ASN A 45 -13.11 -14.07 4.32
CA ASN A 45 -12.53 -13.20 3.31
C ASN A 45 -12.49 -11.73 3.76
N GLY A 46 -13.52 -11.24 4.45
CA GLY A 46 -13.57 -9.87 4.98
C GLY A 46 -12.47 -9.56 5.98
N ILE A 47 -12.04 -10.56 6.77
CA ILE A 47 -10.97 -10.44 7.77
C ILE A 47 -9.57 -10.46 7.12
N LYS A 48 -9.39 -11.25 6.06
CA LYS A 48 -8.08 -11.54 5.44
C LYS A 48 -7.77 -10.72 4.19
N ASN A 49 -8.63 -9.77 3.82
CA ASN A 49 -8.45 -8.92 2.64
C ASN A 49 -8.46 -7.43 3.04
N PRO A 50 -7.44 -6.96 3.78
CA PRO A 50 -7.36 -5.56 4.21
C PRO A 50 -7.22 -4.59 3.04
N ALA A 51 -7.63 -3.34 3.25
CA ALA A 51 -7.45 -2.26 2.28
C ALA A 51 -5.98 -1.83 2.21
N ALA A 52 -5.51 -1.55 0.99
CA ALA A 52 -4.21 -0.96 0.72
C ALA A 52 -4.35 0.17 -0.31
N LEU A 53 -3.59 1.26 -0.12
CA LEU A 53 -3.56 2.41 -1.03
C LEU A 53 -2.14 2.95 -1.13
N VAL A 54 -1.74 3.34 -2.34
CA VAL A 54 -0.47 4.02 -2.58
C VAL A 54 -0.74 5.33 -3.30
N TRP A 55 -0.23 6.41 -2.74
CA TRP A 55 -0.17 7.72 -3.38
C TRP A 55 1.30 8.15 -3.57
N TYR A 56 1.56 8.90 -4.63
CA TYR A 56 2.86 9.53 -4.87
C TYR A 56 2.65 10.98 -5.34
N SER A 57 3.53 11.85 -4.90
CA SER A 57 3.57 13.26 -5.32
C SER A 57 3.97 13.41 -6.80
N ASP A 58 3.58 14.53 -7.41
CA ASP A 58 4.01 14.88 -8.77
C ASP A 58 5.55 14.94 -8.89
N LEU A 59 6.22 15.45 -7.86
CA LEU A 59 7.69 15.51 -7.80
C LEU A 59 8.30 14.11 -7.80
N TYR A 60 7.74 13.18 -7.01
CA TYR A 60 8.20 11.78 -7.01
C TYR A 60 7.98 11.13 -8.38
N GLY A 61 6.81 11.34 -8.98
CA GLY A 61 6.51 10.78 -10.30
C GLY A 61 7.41 11.30 -11.41
N LYS A 62 7.76 12.59 -11.39
CA LYS A 62 8.73 13.17 -12.32
C LYS A 62 10.15 12.65 -12.09
N LYS A 63 10.55 12.44 -10.83
CA LYS A 63 11.90 11.99 -10.46
C LYS A 63 12.12 10.50 -10.72
N TYR A 64 11.10 9.67 -10.54
CA TYR A 64 11.19 8.20 -10.66
C TYR A 64 10.11 7.63 -11.59
N PRO A 65 10.10 8.01 -12.88
CA PRO A 65 9.02 7.63 -13.81
C PRO A 65 8.89 6.11 -14.00
N GLU A 66 10.01 5.38 -14.03
CA GLU A 66 9.99 3.91 -14.17
C GLU A 66 9.42 3.20 -12.95
N ARG A 67 9.66 3.74 -11.74
CA ARG A 67 9.04 3.19 -10.51
C ARG A 67 7.53 3.40 -10.50
N VAL A 68 7.06 4.56 -10.97
CA VAL A 68 5.62 4.83 -11.11
C VAL A 68 4.99 3.97 -12.19
N ARG A 69 5.70 3.72 -13.29
CA ARG A 69 5.25 2.79 -14.35
C ARG A 69 5.05 1.38 -13.79
N ALA A 70 6.04 0.85 -13.06
CA ALA A 70 5.96 -0.45 -12.40
C ALA A 70 4.82 -0.50 -11.37
N LEU A 71 4.71 0.52 -10.50
CA LEU A 71 3.63 0.63 -9.52
C LEU A 71 2.24 0.52 -10.18
N ARG A 72 2.02 1.26 -11.29
CA ARG A 72 0.75 1.23 -12.02
C ARG A 72 0.47 -0.13 -12.66
N GLN A 73 1.49 -0.81 -13.18
CA GLN A 73 1.36 -2.17 -13.73
C GLN A 73 1.02 -3.19 -12.64
N ASN A 74 1.63 -3.04 -11.46
CA ASN A 74 1.44 -3.92 -10.33
C ASN A 74 0.14 -3.67 -9.54
N ALA A 75 -0.50 -2.52 -9.70
CA ALA A 75 -1.69 -2.12 -8.93
C ALA A 75 -2.87 -3.10 -9.01
N ARG A 76 -2.93 -3.97 -10.04
CA ARG A 76 -3.98 -5.00 -10.20
C ARG A 76 -3.55 -6.40 -9.77
N ARG A 77 -2.30 -6.60 -9.39
CA ARG A 77 -1.80 -7.89 -8.90
C ARG A 77 -2.27 -8.09 -7.46
N ARG A 78 -2.45 -9.36 -7.09
CA ARG A 78 -2.78 -9.73 -5.71
C ARG A 78 -1.49 -9.86 -4.91
N TYR A 79 -1.44 -9.22 -3.75
CA TYR A 79 -0.32 -9.27 -2.81
C TYR A 79 -0.80 -9.74 -1.44
N MET A 80 0.06 -10.47 -0.75
CA MET A 80 -0.02 -10.61 0.70
C MET A 80 0.64 -9.39 1.34
N THR A 81 0.39 -9.11 2.62
CA THR A 81 0.91 -7.91 3.31
C THR A 81 2.44 -7.87 3.44
N ASP A 82 3.13 -8.99 3.17
CA ASP A 82 4.59 -9.11 3.11
C ASP A 82 5.25 -8.22 2.05
N PHE A 83 4.51 -7.79 1.02
CA PHE A 83 5.00 -6.85 -0.01
C PHE A 83 5.54 -5.55 0.58
N LEU A 84 5.04 -5.13 1.75
CA LEU A 84 5.26 -3.80 2.30
C LEU A 84 6.75 -3.55 2.58
N PHE A 85 7.44 -4.53 3.18
CA PHE A 85 8.87 -4.40 3.51
C PHE A 85 9.71 -4.15 2.25
N HIS A 86 9.53 -4.99 1.25
CA HIS A 86 10.27 -4.91 -0.02
C HIS A 86 9.97 -3.62 -0.78
N SER A 87 8.71 -3.17 -0.73
CA SER A 87 8.22 -2.01 -1.46
C SER A 87 8.66 -0.69 -0.83
N ILE A 88 8.72 -0.57 0.50
CA ILE A 88 9.24 0.64 1.16
C ILE A 88 10.70 0.88 0.79
N LEU A 89 11.54 -0.18 0.86
CA LEU A 89 12.95 -0.09 0.47
C LEU A 89 13.10 0.27 -1.02
N GLY A 90 12.33 -0.40 -1.88
CA GLY A 90 12.28 -0.12 -3.31
C GLY A 90 11.92 1.33 -3.63
N ALA A 91 10.89 1.86 -2.96
CA ALA A 91 10.42 3.21 -3.17
C ALA A 91 11.43 4.26 -2.68
N ALA A 92 12.13 3.98 -1.58
CA ALA A 92 13.23 4.80 -1.05
C ALA A 92 14.51 4.72 -1.91
N GLY A 93 14.62 3.74 -2.81
CA GLY A 93 15.82 3.49 -3.61
C GLY A 93 16.94 2.82 -2.83
N ILE A 94 16.60 2.09 -1.76
CA ILE A 94 17.55 1.30 -1.00
C ILE A 94 17.74 -0.04 -1.72
N GLU A 95 19.00 -0.39 -1.98
CA GLU A 95 19.38 -1.69 -2.52
C GLU A 95 19.79 -2.61 -1.39
N SER A 96 19.26 -3.83 -1.38
CA SER A 96 19.58 -4.84 -0.38
C SER A 96 19.30 -6.23 -0.94
N THR A 97 20.11 -7.21 -0.56
CA THR A 97 19.90 -8.64 -0.87
C THR A 97 18.68 -9.22 -0.14
N ALA A 98 18.17 -8.53 0.89
CA ALA A 98 16.93 -8.90 1.58
C ALA A 98 15.66 -8.53 0.78
N ILE A 99 15.78 -7.78 -0.32
CA ILE A 99 14.63 -7.41 -1.15
C ILE A 99 14.33 -8.56 -2.12
N GLU A 100 13.19 -9.21 -1.95
CA GLU A 100 12.59 -10.09 -2.94
C GLU A 100 11.96 -9.23 -4.05
N PRO A 101 12.49 -9.26 -5.29
CA PRO A 101 11.99 -8.39 -6.36
C PRO A 101 10.52 -8.60 -6.69
N SER A 102 10.03 -9.84 -6.61
CA SER A 102 8.64 -10.18 -6.94
C SER A 102 7.60 -9.57 -5.98
N LEU A 103 8.04 -9.20 -4.76
CA LEU A 103 7.23 -8.57 -3.72
C LEU A 103 7.37 -7.04 -3.67
N ASN A 104 8.20 -6.45 -4.54
CA ASN A 104 8.40 -5.00 -4.61
C ASN A 104 7.51 -4.39 -5.70
N ILE A 105 6.45 -3.69 -5.30
CA ILE A 105 5.49 -3.10 -6.24
C ILE A 105 6.08 -1.97 -7.11
N PHE A 106 7.25 -1.42 -6.75
CA PHE A 106 7.96 -0.40 -7.52
C PHE A 106 8.99 -0.99 -8.50
N ARG A 107 9.01 -2.32 -8.68
CA ARG A 107 9.78 -3.03 -9.70
C ARG A 107 8.86 -3.78 -10.67
N PRO A 108 9.28 -4.01 -11.92
CA PRO A 108 8.51 -4.78 -12.91
C PRO A 108 8.11 -6.17 -12.40
#